data_AF-A0A6M2BBT8-F1
#
_entry.id   AF-A0A6M2BBT8-F1
#
_cell.length_a   1.000
_cell.length_b   1.000
_cell.length_c   1.000
_cell.angle_alpha   90.00
_cell.angle_beta   90.00
_cell.angle_gamma   90.00
#
_symmetry.space_group_name_H-M   'P 1'
#
loop_
_entity.id
_entity.type
_entity.pdbx_description
1 polymer ?
#
loop_
_entity_poly.entity_id
_entity_poly.type
_entity_poly.pdbx_seq_one_letter_code
_entity_poly.pdbx_strand_id
1 'polypeptide(L)'
;TANLGSDHIMQLLEEQPEATDSDLQEMLRPILRDHFQPALLSRFQTLIYRPLAADALRTIVEMKLAQVARRLNKHYGLQTTIEESLYDTLVAACLLPDTGARNIDSLLNQQILPVLSQQLLSRMSGQQRTTSLALGWDEEEGITLEFSE
;
A
#
# COMPACT_ATOMS: atom_id res chain seq x y z
N THR A 1 14.04 12.10 -8.51
CA THR A 1 13.25 10.95 -8.97
C THR A 1 12.27 11.43 -10.03
N ALA A 2 11.96 10.62 -11.03
CA ALA A 2 11.05 10.97 -12.12
C ALA A 2 10.21 9.73 -12.48
N ASN A 3 8.96 9.95 -12.90
CA ASN A 3 8.05 8.88 -13.37
C ASN A 3 8.11 8.76 -14.91
N LEU A 4 9.23 9.17 -15.51
CA LEU A 4 9.37 9.18 -16.96
C LEU A 4 9.50 7.73 -17.47
N GLY A 5 8.61 7.33 -18.39
CA GLY A 5 8.59 5.98 -18.94
C GLY A 5 7.92 4.93 -18.04
N SER A 6 7.24 5.33 -16.96
CA SER A 6 6.53 4.41 -16.06
C SER A 6 5.56 3.49 -16.80
N ASP A 7 4.73 4.04 -17.70
CA ASP A 7 3.75 3.25 -18.47
C ASP A 7 4.43 2.21 -19.37
N HIS A 8 5.59 2.56 -19.94
CA HIS A 8 6.33 1.65 -20.80
C HIS A 8 7.03 0.54 -20.00
N ILE A 9 7.51 0.85 -18.78
CA ILE A 9 8.03 -0.15 -17.85
C ILE A 9 6.92 -1.14 -17.47
N MET A 10 5.74 -0.63 -17.11
CA MET A 10 4.58 -1.47 -16.74
C MET A 10 4.19 -2.39 -17.89
N GLN A 11 4.01 -1.84 -19.10
CA GLN A 11 3.64 -2.60 -20.27
C GLN A 11 4.68 -3.68 -20.63
N LEU A 12 5.97 -3.33 -20.63
CA LEU A 12 7.02 -4.30 -20.95
C LEU A 12 7.06 -5.45 -19.95
N LEU A 13 6.89 -5.16 -18.65
CA LEU A 13 6.90 -6.19 -17.61
C LEU A 13 5.61 -7.03 -17.58
N GLU A 14 4.50 -6.50 -18.07
CA GLU A 14 3.27 -7.26 -18.29
C GLU A 14 3.43 -8.27 -19.44
N GLU A 15 4.02 -7.82 -20.56
CA GLU A 15 4.27 -8.67 -21.72
C GLU A 15 5.44 -9.65 -21.51
N GLN A 16 6.46 -9.21 -20.77
CA GLN A 16 7.72 -9.94 -20.52
C GLN A 16 8.16 -9.77 -19.05
N PRO A 17 7.58 -10.55 -18.12
CA PRO A 17 7.89 -10.46 -16.69
C PRO A 17 9.38 -10.66 -16.35
N GLU A 18 10.07 -11.49 -17.15
CA GLU A 18 11.48 -11.83 -17.00
C GLU A 18 12.43 -10.83 -17.68
N ALA A 19 11.92 -9.72 -18.23
CA ALA A 19 12.75 -8.69 -18.86
C ALA A 19 13.87 -8.25 -17.90
N THR A 20 15.09 -8.21 -18.40
CA THR A 20 16.28 -7.86 -17.62
C THR A 20 16.36 -6.35 -17.42
N ASP A 21 17.22 -5.92 -16.50
CA ASP A 21 17.48 -4.49 -16.32
C ASP A 21 18.08 -3.84 -17.59
N SER A 22 18.78 -4.62 -18.43
CA SER A 22 19.28 -4.16 -19.72
C SER A 22 18.13 -3.86 -20.68
N ASP A 23 17.12 -4.73 -20.75
CA ASP A 23 15.95 -4.54 -21.62
C ASP A 23 15.18 -3.28 -21.23
N LEU A 24 14.99 -3.07 -19.92
CA LEU A 24 14.36 -1.86 -19.38
C LEU A 24 15.18 -0.60 -19.70
N GLN A 25 16.52 -0.66 -19.59
CA GLN A 25 17.40 0.45 -19.93
C GLN A 25 17.35 0.81 -21.41
N GLU A 26 17.37 -0.20 -22.29
CA GLU A 26 17.29 0.02 -23.74
C GLU A 26 15.95 0.65 -24.14
N MET A 27 14.85 0.16 -23.57
CA MET A 27 13.52 0.71 -23.79
C MET A 27 13.41 2.18 -23.31
N LEU A 28 13.96 2.50 -22.13
CA LEU A 28 13.90 3.86 -21.58
C LEU A 28 14.83 4.85 -22.30
N ARG A 29 15.90 4.37 -22.96
CA ARG A 29 16.92 5.22 -23.58
C ARG A 29 16.37 6.27 -24.57
N PRO A 30 15.46 5.96 -25.51
CA PRO A 30 14.83 6.99 -26.35
C PRO A 30 14.05 8.02 -25.53
N ILE A 31 13.24 7.57 -24.56
CA ILE A 31 12.41 8.45 -23.71
C ILE A 31 13.30 9.42 -22.90
N LEU A 32 14.39 8.92 -22.34
CA LEU A 32 15.35 9.73 -21.58
C LEU A 32 16.08 10.74 -22.47
N ARG A 33 16.43 10.39 -23.71
CA ARG A 33 17.10 11.30 -24.66
C ARG A 33 16.18 12.41 -25.16
N ASP A 34 14.90 12.12 -25.34
CA ASP A 34 13.91 13.12 -25.77
C ASP A 34 13.62 14.12 -24.65
N HIS A 35 13.72 13.70 -23.39
CA HIS A 35 13.47 14.56 -22.24
C HIS A 35 14.70 15.31 -21.72
N PHE A 36 15.89 14.69 -21.75
CA PHE A 36 17.12 15.25 -21.19
C PHE A 36 18.19 15.53 -22.24
N GLN A 37 18.84 16.68 -22.13
CA GLN A 37 19.98 17.03 -22.99
C GLN A 37 21.11 16.00 -22.87
N PRO A 38 21.79 15.63 -23.98
CA PRO A 38 22.80 14.57 -23.97
C PRO A 38 23.93 14.76 -22.94
N ALA A 39 24.39 15.99 -22.75
CA ALA A 39 25.46 16.31 -21.79
C ALA A 39 25.04 16.13 -20.31
N LEU A 40 23.74 16.20 -20.03
CA LEU A 40 23.19 15.94 -18.70
C LEU A 40 22.98 14.44 -18.51
N LEU A 41 22.38 13.78 -19.51
CA LEU A 41 22.11 12.34 -19.48
C LEU A 41 23.39 11.52 -19.30
N SER A 42 24.52 11.94 -19.90
CA SER A 42 25.81 11.27 -19.76
C SER A 42 26.38 11.27 -18.33
N ARG A 43 25.82 12.10 -17.43
CA ARG A 43 26.23 12.18 -16.02
C ARG A 43 25.28 11.41 -15.09
N PHE A 44 24.21 10.83 -15.62
CA PHE A 44 23.24 10.10 -14.81
C PHE A 44 23.61 8.63 -14.69
N GLN A 45 23.43 8.10 -13.48
CA GLN A 45 23.29 6.67 -13.25
C GLN A 45 21.81 6.39 -13.03
N THR A 46 21.14 5.83 -14.04
CA THR A 46 19.71 5.55 -13.97
C THR A 46 19.46 4.30 -13.13
N LEU A 47 18.65 4.45 -12.08
CA LEU A 47 18.10 3.35 -11.30
C LEU A 47 16.63 3.19 -11.65
N ILE A 48 16.25 1.99 -12.08
CA ILE A 48 14.90 1.67 -12.52
C ILE A 48 14.17 0.97 -11.38
N TYR A 49 12.99 1.47 -11.02
CA TYR A 49 12.13 0.84 -10.02
C TYR A 49 11.13 -0.07 -10.72
N ARG A 50 11.15 -1.36 -10.37
CA ARG A 50 10.13 -2.33 -10.82
C ARG A 50 8.84 -2.20 -10.00
N PRO A 51 7.70 -2.60 -10.56
CA PRO A 51 6.46 -2.73 -9.81
C PRO A 51 6.63 -3.68 -8.63
N LEU A 52 5.93 -3.41 -7.53
CA LEU A 52 5.98 -4.26 -6.34
C LEU A 52 5.21 -5.56 -6.61
N ALA A 53 5.84 -6.69 -6.33
CA ALA A 53 5.17 -7.99 -6.31
C ALA A 53 4.23 -8.10 -5.09
N ALA A 54 3.31 -9.06 -5.14
CA ALA A 54 2.28 -9.25 -4.12
C ALA A 54 2.85 -9.52 -2.72
N ASP A 55 3.95 -10.25 -2.62
CA ASP A 55 4.67 -10.54 -1.37
C ASP A 55 5.31 -9.29 -0.74
N ALA A 56 5.89 -8.43 -1.58
CA ALA A 56 6.42 -7.13 -1.16
C ALA A 56 5.27 -6.21 -0.70
N LEU A 57 4.14 -6.18 -1.42
CA LEU A 57 2.95 -5.45 -1.01
C LEU A 57 2.41 -5.96 0.33
N ARG A 58 2.32 -7.28 0.51
CA ARG A 58 1.90 -7.91 1.76
C ARG A 58 2.73 -7.44 2.95
N THR A 59 4.05 -7.46 2.79
CA THR A 59 4.99 -6.97 3.82
C THR A 59 4.72 -5.50 4.15
N ILE A 60 4.46 -4.65 3.14
CA ILE A 60 4.17 -3.22 3.36
C ILE A 60 2.82 -3.03 4.09
N VAL A 61 1.79 -3.79 3.73
CA VAL A 61 0.48 -3.75 4.41
C VAL A 61 0.63 -4.14 5.88
N GLU A 62 1.35 -5.23 6.17
CA GLU A 62 1.66 -5.68 7.53
C GLU A 62 2.35 -4.59 8.35
N MET A 63 3.38 -3.96 7.78
CA MET A 63 4.10 -2.86 8.44
C MET A 63 3.17 -1.69 8.78
N LYS A 64 2.29 -1.31 7.85
CA LYS A 64 1.35 -0.19 8.02
C LYS A 64 0.26 -0.52 9.04
N LEU A 65 -0.36 -1.69 8.99
CA LEU A 65 -1.36 -2.10 9.97
C LEU A 65 -0.76 -2.31 11.36
N ALA A 66 0.46 -2.83 11.45
CA ALA A 66 1.19 -2.88 12.73
C ALA A 66 1.46 -1.48 13.31
N GLN A 67 1.64 -0.45 12.47
CA GLN A 67 1.74 0.93 12.94
C GLN A 67 0.40 1.44 13.48
N VAL A 68 -0.72 1.07 12.85
CA VAL A 68 -2.07 1.39 13.35
C VAL A 68 -2.32 0.72 14.70
N ALA A 69 -2.09 -0.60 14.81
CA ALA A 69 -2.23 -1.36 16.06
C ALA A 69 -1.39 -0.75 17.20
N ARG A 70 -0.13 -0.38 16.92
CA ARG A 70 0.74 0.31 17.90
C ARG A 70 0.17 1.64 18.37
N ARG A 71 -0.43 2.43 17.48
CA ARG A 71 -1.08 3.70 17.84
C ARG A 71 -2.32 3.45 18.70
N LEU A 72 -3.13 2.45 18.36
CA LEU A 72 -4.32 2.08 19.13
C LEU A 72 -3.96 1.65 20.55
N ASN A 73 -2.96 0.78 20.68
CA ASN A 73 -2.47 0.37 21.98
C ASN A 73 -1.95 1.55 22.81
N LYS A 74 -1.13 2.41 22.19
CA LYS A 74 -0.53 3.56 22.88
C LYS A 74 -1.56 4.57 23.39
N HIS A 75 -2.62 4.84 22.62
CA HIS A 75 -3.58 5.90 22.93
C HIS A 75 -4.83 5.41 23.65
N TYR A 76 -5.23 4.15 23.44
CA TYR A 76 -6.49 3.59 23.96
C TYR A 76 -6.29 2.31 24.78
N GLY A 77 -5.06 1.78 24.88
CA GLY A 77 -4.78 0.54 25.61
C GLY A 77 -5.28 -0.73 24.90
N LEU A 78 -5.74 -0.60 23.64
CA LEU A 78 -6.33 -1.71 22.90
C LEU A 78 -5.26 -2.71 22.43
N GLN A 79 -5.52 -3.99 22.66
CA GLN A 79 -4.85 -5.07 21.95
C GLN A 79 -5.55 -5.26 20.62
N THR A 80 -4.81 -5.15 19.53
CA THR A 80 -5.40 -5.19 18.18
C THR A 80 -4.94 -6.44 17.45
N THR A 81 -5.90 -7.26 17.04
CA THR A 81 -5.71 -8.38 16.12
C THR A 81 -6.15 -7.94 14.74
N ILE A 82 -5.33 -8.20 13.74
CA ILE A 82 -5.67 -7.96 12.34
C ILE A 82 -5.93 -9.32 11.72
N GLU A 83 -7.10 -9.48 11.10
CA GLU A 83 -7.48 -10.71 10.42
C GLU A 83 -6.81 -10.81 9.04
N GLU A 84 -6.62 -12.06 8.60
CA GLU A 84 -6.01 -12.37 7.31
C GLU A 84 -6.79 -11.76 6.14
N SER A 85 -8.12 -11.73 6.25
CA SER A 85 -9.04 -11.14 5.27
C SER A 85 -8.71 -9.68 4.95
N LEU A 86 -8.31 -8.90 5.95
CA LEU A 86 -7.95 -7.50 5.76
C LEU A 86 -6.59 -7.35 5.05
N TYR A 87 -5.63 -8.21 5.35
CA TYR A 87 -4.35 -8.21 4.64
C TYR A 87 -4.55 -8.54 3.16
N ASP A 88 -5.27 -9.63 2.88
CA ASP A 88 -5.50 -10.11 1.51
C ASP A 88 -6.26 -9.10 0.68
N THR A 89 -7.31 -8.49 1.24
CA THR A 89 -8.09 -7.47 0.56
C THR A 89 -7.26 -6.24 0.23
N LEU A 90 -6.46 -5.75 1.17
CA LEU A 90 -5.59 -4.58 0.93
C LEU A 90 -4.51 -4.89 -0.11
N VAL A 91 -3.91 -6.08 -0.10
CA VAL A 91 -2.95 -6.50 -1.12
C VAL A 91 -3.61 -6.56 -2.50
N ALA A 92 -4.77 -7.22 -2.60
CA ALA A 92 -5.50 -7.35 -3.86
C ALA A 92 -5.86 -5.98 -4.46
N ALA A 93 -6.32 -5.04 -3.63
CA ALA A 93 -6.63 -3.68 -4.08
C ALA A 93 -5.39 -2.91 -4.59
N CYS A 94 -4.18 -3.25 -4.13
CA CYS A 94 -2.94 -2.59 -4.52
C CYS A 94 -2.25 -3.20 -5.74
N LEU A 95 -2.68 -4.39 -6.16
CA LEU A 95 -2.23 -5.02 -7.40
C LEU A 95 -2.89 -4.39 -8.65
N LEU A 96 -3.92 -3.56 -8.46
CA LEU A 96 -4.55 -2.84 -9.57
C LEU A 96 -3.60 -1.79 -10.18
N PRO A 97 -3.52 -1.67 -11.53
CA PRO A 97 -2.39 -1.05 -12.24
C PRO A 97 -2.03 0.39 -11.87
N ASP A 98 -2.97 1.18 -11.34
CA ASP A 98 -2.80 2.65 -11.30
C ASP A 98 -2.34 3.22 -9.96
N THR A 99 -2.27 2.42 -8.89
CA THR A 99 -2.18 2.99 -7.54
C THR A 99 -1.03 2.45 -6.68
N GLY A 100 -0.53 1.24 -6.97
CA GLY A 100 0.58 0.61 -6.26
C GLY A 100 0.46 0.70 -4.73
N ALA A 101 1.58 0.76 -4.01
CA ALA A 101 1.58 0.86 -2.54
C ALA A 101 0.96 2.16 -1.99
N ARG A 102 0.78 3.21 -2.82
CA ARG A 102 0.09 4.44 -2.40
C ARG A 102 -1.40 4.19 -2.18
N ASN A 103 -1.97 3.18 -2.82
CA ASN A 103 -3.36 2.80 -2.58
C ASN A 103 -3.57 2.36 -1.13
N ILE A 104 -2.59 1.69 -0.52
CA ILE A 104 -2.67 1.25 0.89
C ILE A 104 -2.93 2.46 1.79
N ASP A 105 -2.20 3.56 1.59
CA ASP A 105 -2.38 4.78 2.38
C ASP A 105 -3.75 5.42 2.14
N SER A 106 -4.25 5.38 0.90
CA SER A 106 -5.59 5.87 0.58
C SER A 106 -6.67 5.06 1.31
N LEU A 107 -6.63 3.73 1.18
CA LEU A 107 -7.59 2.82 1.82
C LEU A 107 -7.55 2.95 3.35
N LEU A 108 -6.36 3.01 3.94
CA LEU A 108 -6.21 3.21 5.38
C LEU A 108 -6.81 4.54 5.83
N ASN A 109 -6.42 5.66 5.21
CA ASN A 109 -6.81 6.98 5.70
C ASN A 109 -8.26 7.36 5.36
N GLN A 110 -8.80 6.85 4.25
CA GLN A 110 -10.11 7.25 3.76
C GLN A 110 -11.22 6.26 4.12
N GLN A 111 -10.90 4.98 4.33
CA GLN A 111 -11.91 3.94 4.59
C GLN A 111 -11.75 3.35 5.99
N ILE A 112 -10.55 2.92 6.38
CA ILE A 112 -10.35 2.18 7.65
C ILE A 112 -10.33 3.11 8.87
N LEU A 113 -9.44 4.10 8.88
CA LEU A 113 -9.24 4.97 10.04
C LEU A 113 -10.49 5.82 10.39
N PRO A 114 -11.30 6.32 9.44
CA PRO A 114 -12.51 7.06 9.78
C PRO A 114 -13.55 6.20 10.51
N VAL A 115 -13.84 4.99 10.01
CA VAL A 115 -14.81 4.06 10.61
C VAL A 115 -14.35 3.65 12.01
N LEU A 116 -13.07 3.28 12.14
CA LEU A 116 -12.44 2.97 13.42
C LEU A 116 -12.58 4.14 14.41
N SER A 117 -12.26 5.37 13.97
CA SER A 117 -12.31 6.56 14.82
C SER A 117 -13.73 6.83 15.32
N GLN A 118 -14.74 6.70 14.45
CA GLN A 118 -16.13 6.89 14.80
C GLN A 118 -16.61 5.87 15.84
N GLN A 119 -16.27 4.60 15.67
CA GLN A 119 -16.64 3.53 16.60
C GLN A 119 -15.98 3.71 17.97
N LEU A 120 -14.69 4.05 17.99
CA LEU A 120 -13.96 4.34 19.23
C LEU A 120 -14.58 5.52 19.99
N LEU A 121 -14.89 6.62 19.31
CA LEU A 121 -15.52 7.79 19.94
C LEU A 121 -16.91 7.47 20.51
N SER A 122 -17.72 6.70 19.78
CA SER A 122 -19.04 6.25 20.23
C SER A 122 -18.96 5.44 21.53
N ARG A 123 -18.04 4.45 21.59
CA ARG A 123 -17.84 3.60 22.77
C ARG A 123 -17.30 4.38 23.98
N MET A 124 -16.39 5.32 23.74
CA MET A 124 -15.90 6.22 24.79
C MET A 124 -17.02 7.06 25.40
N SER A 125 -17.93 7.58 24.57
CA SER A 125 -19.11 8.31 25.05
C SER A 125 -20.06 7.41 25.84
N GLY A 126 -20.16 6.13 25.49
CA GLY A 126 -20.99 5.14 26.18
C GLY A 126 -20.37 4.54 27.43
N GLN A 127 -19.14 4.93 27.82
CA GLN A 127 -18.36 4.32 28.91
C GLN A 127 -18.20 2.79 28.78
N GLN A 128 -18.23 2.26 27.56
CA GLN A 128 -18.02 0.84 27.32
C GLN A 128 -16.54 0.51 27.42
N ARG A 129 -16.17 -0.34 28.38
CA ARG A 129 -14.80 -0.85 28.47
C ARG A 129 -14.52 -1.74 27.27
N THR A 130 -13.33 -1.55 26.72
CA THR A 130 -12.88 -2.30 25.56
C THR A 130 -11.38 -2.50 25.73
N THR A 131 -10.93 -3.75 25.68
CA THR A 131 -9.51 -4.09 25.85
C THR A 131 -8.92 -4.68 24.58
N SER A 132 -9.76 -5.27 23.72
CA SER A 132 -9.36 -5.86 22.45
C SER A 132 -10.23 -5.40 21.28
N LEU A 133 -9.61 -5.40 20.10
CA LEU A 133 -10.22 -5.12 18.81
C LEU A 133 -9.71 -6.14 17.79
N ALA A 134 -10.61 -6.81 17.08
CA ALA A 134 -10.32 -7.48 15.82
C ALA A 134 -10.74 -6.59 14.64
N LEU A 135 -9.81 -6.41 13.71
CA LEU A 135 -10.00 -5.67 12.46
C LEU A 135 -9.96 -6.66 11.30
N GLY A 136 -11.07 -6.76 10.58
CA GLY A 136 -11.20 -7.66 9.45
C GLY A 136 -11.77 -6.99 8.21
N TRP A 137 -12.02 -7.82 7.21
CA TRP A 137 -12.75 -7.45 6.01
C TRP A 137 -13.77 -8.53 5.67
N ASP A 138 -14.96 -8.09 5.28
CA ASP A 138 -16.06 -8.88 4.75
C ASP A 138 -16.48 -8.35 3.37
N GLU A 139 -16.89 -9.23 2.46
CA GLU A 139 -17.25 -8.85 1.09
C GLU A 139 -18.55 -8.03 1.01
N GLU A 140 -19.49 -8.23 1.94
CA GLU A 140 -20.78 -7.53 1.98
C GLU A 140 -20.73 -6.30 2.89
N GLU A 141 -20.13 -6.43 4.07
CA GLU A 141 -20.10 -5.39 5.10
C GLU A 141 -18.88 -4.46 4.99
N GLY A 142 -17.85 -4.85 4.24
CA GLY A 142 -16.59 -4.12 4.12
C GLY A 142 -15.74 -4.26 5.37
N ILE A 143 -15.35 -3.15 6.00
CA ILE A 143 -14.46 -3.19 7.17
C ILE A 143 -15.24 -3.67 8.39
N THR A 144 -14.81 -4.78 8.98
CA THR A 144 -15.39 -5.34 10.20
C THR A 144 -14.58 -4.93 11.42
N LEU A 145 -15.27 -4.60 12.52
CA LEU A 145 -14.68 -4.16 13.78
C LEU A 145 -15.35 -4.90 14.94
N GLU A 146 -14.66 -5.88 15.50
CA GLU A 146 -15.15 -6.62 16.65
C GLU A 146 -14.41 -6.20 17.91
N PHE A 147 -15.14 -5.64 18.86
CA PHE A 147 -14.60 -5.16 20.12
C PHE A 147 -14.96 -6.11 21.26
N SER A 148 -13.99 -6.41 22.12
CA SER A 148 -14.16 -7.32 23.27
C SER A 148 -13.53 -6.76 24.56
N GLU A 149 -13.96 -7.33 25.68
CA GLU A 149 -13.48 -7.02 27.05
C GLU A 149 -12.30 -7.88 27.49
#